data_AF-A0A959ZXG9-F1
#
_entry.id   AF-A0A959ZXG9-F1
#
_cell.length_a   1.000
_cell.length_b   1.000
_cell.length_c   1.000
_cell.angle_alpha   90.00
_cell.angle_beta   90.00
_cell.angle_gamma   90.00
#
_symmetry.space_group_name_H-M   'P 1'
#
loop_
_entity.id
_entity.type
_entity.pdbx_description
1 polymer ?
#
loop_
_entity_poly.entity_id
_entity_poly.type
_entity_poly.pdbx_seq_one_letter_code
_entity_poly.pdbx_strand_id
1 'polypeptide(L)'
;MKRRMRAAAVLALAPVVPALAVAAPTTTAKAPATKSARVASVEYVGMPHPATPDEKTSVYSGAQVLITYRDGRKVTVPLKYHQLMVTGDKLRGETVGGLYDHADQPINDANGQIASDAPDGTSLMSVPGLKPTNPRRNALALVTQYEYRETPPAGQTGGFWSKLPATMSMTLVNQSKVNGRLVPVKYTPVSFGDVAGFKGLWIPCAASLSPWNTHLSSEEYEPDAKTRQGLPKAKDSDDTTDIDSFSKYFFGDPKAANAYNYGLV
;
A
#
# COMPACT_ATOMS: atom_id res chain seq x y z
N MET A 1 16.52 -1.04 16.75
CA MET A 1 15.12 -0.62 16.98
C MET A 1 14.35 -0.94 15.70
N LYS A 2 13.59 -2.05 15.68
CA LYS A 2 12.97 -2.61 14.46
C LYS A 2 11.77 -1.74 14.04
N ARG A 3 11.90 -0.90 13.00
CA ARG A 3 10.78 -0.15 12.43
C ARG A 3 10.00 -1.07 11.49
N ARG A 4 8.75 -1.38 11.84
CA ARG A 4 7.78 -2.02 10.94
C ARG A 4 7.12 -0.91 10.12
N MET A 5 7.33 -0.89 8.81
CA MET A 5 6.68 0.08 7.91
C MET A 5 5.24 -0.37 7.61
N ARG A 6 4.29 0.56 7.71
CA ARG A 6 2.83 0.32 7.59
C ARG A 6 2.31 1.10 6.38
N ALA A 7 1.75 0.38 5.41
CA ALA A 7 1.26 0.96 4.15
C ALA A 7 -0.18 1.50 4.25
N ALA A 8 -0.40 2.61 3.54
CA ALA A 8 -1.66 3.20 3.09
C ALA A 8 -2.72 3.57 4.16
N ALA A 9 -2.85 4.87 4.41
CA ALA A 9 -4.04 5.48 5.02
C ALA A 9 -4.99 5.95 3.92
N VAL A 10 -6.25 5.49 3.95
CA VAL A 10 -7.32 6.08 3.13
C VAL A 10 -8.23 6.90 4.03
N LEU A 11 -8.43 8.17 3.68
CA LEU A 11 -9.30 9.09 4.38
C LEU A 11 -10.77 8.76 4.04
N ALA A 12 -11.46 8.06 4.95
CA ALA A 12 -12.90 7.87 4.85
C ALA A 12 -13.60 8.86 5.77
N LEU A 13 -14.13 9.95 5.21
CA LEU A 13 -15.11 10.78 5.91
C LEU A 13 -16.48 10.15 5.81
N ALA A 14 -17.06 9.87 6.97
CA ALA A 14 -18.49 9.67 7.07
C ALA A 14 -19.08 10.44 8.25
N PRO A 15 -20.28 10.99 8.09
CA PRO A 15 -21.01 11.56 9.20
C PRO A 15 -21.36 10.44 10.19
N VAL A 16 -20.71 10.46 11.36
CA VAL A 16 -21.12 9.64 12.50
C VAL A 16 -22.42 10.24 13.03
N VAL A 17 -23.54 9.53 12.88
CA VAL A 17 -24.76 9.82 13.63
C VAL A 17 -24.77 8.86 14.83
N PRO A 18 -24.65 9.33 16.08
CA PRO A 18 -24.75 8.46 17.24
C PRO A 18 -26.22 8.10 17.48
N ALA A 19 -26.55 6.81 17.46
CA ALA A 19 -27.83 6.31 17.98
C ALA A 19 -27.60 5.81 19.41
N LEU A 20 -28.02 6.60 20.41
CA LEU A 20 -28.16 6.13 21.79
C LEU A 20 -29.44 5.28 21.86
N ALA A 21 -29.33 4.04 22.32
CA ALA A 21 -30.47 3.22 22.70
C ALA A 21 -30.67 3.30 24.22
N VAL A 22 -31.75 3.93 24.67
CA VAL A 22 -32.30 3.79 26.02
C VAL A 22 -33.66 3.12 25.86
N ALA A 23 -33.85 2.01 26.55
CA ALA A 23 -35.10 1.24 26.53
C ALA A 23 -36.08 1.77 27.58
N ALA A 24 -37.24 2.27 27.14
CA ALA A 24 -38.48 2.44 27.92
C ALA A 24 -39.67 2.69 26.96
N PRO A 25 -40.94 2.49 27.38
CA PRO A 25 -41.96 1.83 26.57
C PRO A 25 -42.69 2.70 25.54
N THR A 26 -43.31 1.99 24.60
CA THR A 26 -44.04 2.41 23.41
C THR A 26 -45.04 3.56 23.61
N THR A 27 -44.70 4.72 23.05
CA THR A 27 -45.67 5.65 22.47
C THR A 27 -45.25 5.92 21.03
N THR A 28 -46.12 5.62 20.07
CA THR A 28 -45.88 5.87 18.64
C THR A 28 -46.05 7.36 18.35
N ALA A 29 -45.09 8.18 18.77
CA ALA A 29 -44.89 9.50 18.21
C ALA A 29 -44.10 9.33 16.91
N LYS A 30 -44.73 9.61 15.77
CA LYS A 30 -44.06 9.69 14.47
C LYS A 30 -43.06 10.85 14.56
N ALA A 31 -41.80 10.54 14.91
CA ALA A 31 -40.72 11.51 14.90
C ALA A 31 -40.69 12.17 13.51
N PRO A 32 -40.59 13.51 13.41
CA PRO A 32 -40.41 14.15 12.12
C PRO A 32 -39.17 13.52 11.51
N ALA A 33 -39.29 13.00 10.28
CA ALA A 33 -38.14 12.57 9.51
C ALA A 33 -37.27 13.83 9.34
N THR A 34 -36.24 13.97 10.18
CA THR A 34 -35.25 15.03 10.03
C THR A 34 -34.64 14.80 8.66
N LYS A 35 -34.98 15.67 7.71
CA LYS A 35 -34.32 15.72 6.41
C LYS A 35 -32.83 15.73 6.73
N SER A 36 -32.14 14.65 6.36
CA SER A 36 -30.67 14.60 6.43
C SER A 36 -30.17 15.90 5.80
N ALA A 37 -29.64 16.80 6.63
CA ALA A 37 -29.14 18.06 6.14
C ALA A 37 -28.03 17.72 5.16
N ARG A 38 -28.16 18.15 3.91
CA ARG A 38 -27.16 17.86 2.88
C ARG A 38 -25.90 18.65 3.22
N VAL A 39 -24.73 18.03 3.04
CA VAL A 39 -23.45 18.70 3.16
C VAL A 39 -23.37 19.82 2.10
N ALA A 40 -22.97 21.00 2.52
CA ALA A 40 -22.73 22.17 1.67
C ALA A 40 -21.24 22.28 1.31
N SER A 41 -20.36 22.14 2.29
CA SER A 41 -18.91 22.15 2.09
C SER A 41 -18.18 21.28 3.12
N VAL A 42 -16.96 20.90 2.77
CA VAL A 42 -16.03 20.14 3.60
C VAL A 42 -14.69 20.87 3.54
N GLU A 43 -14.16 21.27 4.69
CA GLU A 43 -12.91 22.01 4.81
C GLU A 43 -11.90 21.22 5.63
N TYR A 44 -10.68 21.07 5.12
CA TYR A 44 -9.58 20.46 5.85
C TYR A 44 -9.00 21.45 6.85
N VAL A 45 -8.95 21.04 8.11
CA VAL A 45 -8.32 21.78 9.20
C VAL A 45 -7.02 21.07 9.53
N GLY A 46 -5.89 21.71 9.19
CA GLY A 46 -4.57 21.12 9.35
C GLY A 46 -4.15 20.85 10.80
N MET A 47 -2.94 20.34 10.94
CA MET A 47 -2.27 20.12 12.22
C MET A 47 -0.83 20.66 12.16
N PRO A 48 -0.18 20.94 13.30
CA PRO A 48 1.24 21.25 13.34
C PRO A 48 2.09 20.10 12.76
N HIS A 49 3.29 20.42 12.29
CA HIS A 49 4.27 19.41 11.91
C HIS A 49 4.79 18.65 13.16
N PRO A 50 5.19 17.37 13.05
CA PRO A 50 5.78 16.61 14.15
C PRO A 50 7.00 17.31 14.77
N ALA A 51 6.95 17.62 16.08
CA ALA A 51 8.01 18.36 16.76
C ALA A 51 8.90 17.45 17.62
N THR A 52 8.30 16.47 18.30
CA THR A 52 8.99 15.58 19.24
C THR A 52 9.53 14.31 18.55
N PRO A 53 10.54 13.62 19.14
CA PRO A 53 10.99 12.32 18.66
C PRO A 53 9.84 11.29 18.55
N ASP A 54 8.92 11.28 19.51
CA ASP A 54 7.78 10.35 19.50
C ASP A 54 6.82 10.65 18.34
N GLU A 55 6.52 11.93 18.08
CA GLU A 55 5.69 12.32 16.93
C GLU A 55 6.38 12.01 15.60
N LYS A 56 7.69 12.22 15.49
CA LYS A 56 8.48 11.91 14.28
C LYS A 56 8.60 10.41 13.98
N THR A 57 8.25 9.55 14.94
CA THR A 57 8.33 8.09 14.81
C THR A 57 6.97 7.41 14.89
N SER A 58 5.90 8.17 15.08
CA SER A 58 4.53 7.68 15.16
C SER A 58 3.74 8.02 13.90
N VAL A 59 2.78 7.17 13.55
CA VAL A 59 1.82 7.47 12.48
C VAL A 59 0.51 7.94 13.12
N TYR A 60 0.22 9.23 13.01
CA TYR A 60 -0.95 9.85 13.64
C TYR A 60 -1.53 10.99 12.79
N SER A 61 -2.72 11.45 13.18
CA SER A 61 -3.29 12.69 12.66
C SER A 61 -3.96 13.44 13.81
N GLY A 62 -3.55 14.68 14.02
CA GLY A 62 -4.26 15.68 14.83
C GLY A 62 -5.14 16.61 13.98
N ALA A 63 -5.17 16.39 12.65
CA ALA A 63 -5.95 17.20 11.75
C ALA A 63 -7.45 16.88 11.88
N GLN A 64 -8.28 17.77 11.38
CA GLN A 64 -9.73 17.69 11.50
C GLN A 64 -10.37 18.06 10.16
N VAL A 65 -11.68 17.86 10.09
CA VAL A 65 -12.48 18.33 8.97
C VAL A 65 -13.70 19.05 9.50
N LEU A 66 -13.93 20.26 8.99
CA LEU A 66 -15.13 21.04 9.23
C LEU A 66 -16.16 20.74 8.13
N ILE A 67 -17.30 20.21 8.53
CA ILE A 67 -18.44 19.95 7.65
C ILE A 67 -19.47 21.04 7.87
N THR A 68 -19.75 21.82 6.84
CA THR A 68 -20.86 22.79 6.84
C THR A 68 -22.04 22.19 6.09
N TYR A 69 -23.21 22.20 6.72
CA TYR A 69 -24.46 21.70 6.16
C TYR A 69 -25.29 22.84 5.58
N ARG A 70 -26.20 22.53 4.64
CA ARG A 70 -27.05 23.53 3.97
C ARG A 70 -28.04 24.25 4.89
N ASP A 71 -28.33 23.68 6.05
CA ASP A 71 -29.15 24.30 7.11
C ASP A 71 -28.34 25.25 8.01
N GLY A 72 -27.05 25.48 7.71
CA GLY A 72 -26.16 26.33 8.48
C GLY A 72 -25.42 25.62 9.61
N ARG A 73 -25.78 24.37 9.94
CA ARG A 73 -25.09 23.59 10.98
C ARG A 73 -23.64 23.33 10.57
N LYS A 74 -22.73 23.41 11.55
CA LYS A 74 -21.31 23.10 11.38
C LYS A 74 -20.90 22.01 12.36
N VAL A 75 -20.15 21.02 11.87
CA VAL A 75 -19.63 19.91 12.68
C VAL A 75 -18.16 19.71 12.35
N THR A 76 -17.32 19.77 13.37
CA THR A 76 -15.90 19.42 13.25
C THR A 76 -15.72 17.96 13.64
N VAL A 77 -15.01 17.19 12.81
CA VAL A 77 -14.71 15.78 13.04
C VAL A 77 -13.20 15.56 13.00
N PRO A 78 -12.60 14.89 14.00
CA PRO A 78 -11.18 14.58 13.96
C PRO A 78 -10.87 13.55 12.87
N LEU A 79 -9.78 13.76 12.15
CA LEU A 79 -9.22 12.74 11.28
C LEU A 79 -8.48 11.69 12.13
N LYS A 80 -8.52 10.45 11.66
CA LYS A 80 -7.88 9.32 12.35
C LYS A 80 -7.12 8.49 11.34
N TYR A 81 -5.92 8.09 11.72
CA TYR A 81 -5.18 7.06 11.00
C TYR A 81 -5.81 5.69 11.27
N HIS A 82 -6.14 4.97 10.20
CA HIS A 82 -6.61 3.60 10.26
C HIS A 82 -5.70 2.73 9.42
N GLN A 83 -4.95 1.86 10.08
CA GLN A 83 -4.10 0.89 9.40
C GLN A 83 -4.95 -0.12 8.65
N LEU A 84 -4.64 -0.32 7.36
CA LEU A 84 -5.23 -1.37 6.56
C LEU A 84 -4.44 -2.67 6.72
N MET A 85 -3.13 -2.62 6.48
CA MET A 85 -2.24 -3.79 6.49
C MET A 85 -0.82 -3.40 6.95
N VAL A 86 -0.02 -4.37 7.35
CA VAL A 86 1.41 -4.22 7.69
C VAL A 86 2.18 -5.28 6.93
N THR A 87 3.35 -4.95 6.39
CA THR A 87 4.17 -5.97 5.74
C THR A 87 4.64 -7.03 6.74
N GLY A 88 4.74 -8.28 6.28
CA GLY A 88 5.05 -9.45 7.10
C GLY A 88 3.87 -10.00 7.91
N ASP A 89 2.79 -9.23 8.14
CA ASP A 89 1.56 -9.77 8.73
C ASP A 89 0.84 -10.68 7.72
N LYS A 90 0.03 -11.61 8.24
CA LYS A 90 -0.79 -12.51 7.43
C LYS A 90 -2.19 -11.96 7.22
N LEU A 91 -2.65 -11.84 5.97
CA LEU A 91 -4.06 -11.62 5.64
C LEU A 91 -4.65 -12.90 5.04
N ARG A 92 -5.39 -13.65 5.87
CA ARG A 92 -6.01 -14.94 5.48
C ARG A 92 -5.02 -15.97 4.91
N GLY A 93 -3.81 -16.02 5.46
CA GLY A 93 -2.75 -16.96 5.08
C GLY A 93 -1.65 -16.34 4.21
N GLU A 94 -1.96 -15.27 3.49
CA GLU A 94 -1.00 -14.59 2.60
C GLU A 94 -0.13 -13.58 3.36
N THR A 95 1.17 -13.54 3.06
CA THR A 95 2.10 -12.54 3.63
C THR A 95 1.96 -11.22 2.89
N VAL A 96 1.59 -10.16 3.61
CA VAL A 96 1.55 -8.82 3.04
C VAL A 96 2.96 -8.36 2.69
N GLY A 97 3.18 -7.97 1.44
CA GLY A 97 4.48 -7.60 0.89
C GLY A 97 5.44 -8.78 0.75
N GLY A 98 4.95 -10.03 0.79
CA GLY A 98 5.76 -11.22 0.65
C GLY A 98 6.51 -11.25 -0.69
N LEU A 99 7.76 -11.70 -0.65
CA LEU A 99 8.63 -11.81 -1.82
C LEU A 99 8.52 -13.22 -2.42
N TYR A 100 8.67 -13.29 -3.75
CA TYR A 100 8.54 -14.51 -4.55
C TYR A 100 9.67 -14.58 -5.56
N ASP A 101 10.07 -15.80 -5.92
CA ASP A 101 11.03 -16.06 -6.98
C ASP A 101 10.33 -16.16 -8.36
N HIS A 102 11.11 -16.45 -9.41
CA HIS A 102 10.60 -16.56 -10.78
C HIS A 102 9.61 -17.72 -11.00
N ALA A 103 9.50 -18.66 -10.07
CA ALA A 103 8.55 -19.77 -10.10
C ALA A 103 7.35 -19.52 -9.16
N ASP A 104 7.16 -18.25 -8.77
CA ASP A 104 6.17 -17.79 -7.80
C ASP A 104 6.24 -18.53 -6.45
N GLN A 105 7.42 -19.04 -6.09
CA GLN A 105 7.64 -19.65 -4.79
C GLN A 105 8.03 -18.58 -3.76
N PRO A 106 7.47 -18.63 -2.54
CA PRO A 106 7.87 -17.73 -1.46
C PRO A 106 9.38 -17.78 -1.19
N ILE A 107 10.03 -16.62 -1.18
CA ILE A 107 11.43 -16.51 -0.74
C ILE A 107 11.42 -16.51 0.79
N ASN A 108 12.06 -17.50 1.40
CA ASN A 108 12.07 -17.69 2.85
C ASN A 108 13.45 -17.47 3.47
N ASP A 109 13.47 -16.98 4.70
CA ASP A 109 14.60 -17.08 5.62
C ASP A 109 14.25 -17.92 6.86
N ALA A 110 15.12 -17.93 7.87
CA ALA A 110 14.90 -18.70 9.11
C ALA A 110 13.63 -18.29 9.89
N ASN A 111 13.04 -17.12 9.62
CA ASN A 111 11.81 -16.63 10.24
C ASN A 111 10.56 -16.81 9.37
N GLY A 112 10.70 -17.44 8.19
CA GLY A 112 9.61 -17.64 7.23
C GLY A 112 9.74 -16.74 6.00
N GLN A 113 8.62 -16.48 5.32
CA GLN A 113 8.63 -15.70 4.09
C GLN A 113 9.12 -14.28 4.33
N ILE A 114 10.13 -13.89 3.56
CA ILE A 114 10.65 -12.52 3.54
C ILE A 114 9.58 -11.61 2.95
N ALA A 115 9.36 -10.45 3.58
CA ALA A 115 8.47 -9.43 3.09
C ALA A 115 9.22 -8.11 2.90
N SER A 116 8.82 -7.31 1.91
CA SER A 116 9.31 -5.94 1.77
C SER A 116 9.07 -5.11 3.04
N ASP A 117 9.97 -4.17 3.32
CA ASP A 117 9.78 -3.13 4.33
C ASP A 117 9.53 -1.74 3.73
N ALA A 118 9.40 -1.61 2.41
CA ALA A 118 9.21 -0.35 1.71
C ALA A 118 7.95 -0.37 0.82
N PRO A 119 6.73 -0.31 1.39
CA PRO A 119 5.53 -0.03 0.59
C PRO A 119 5.59 1.39 0.02
N ASP A 120 5.32 1.54 -1.28
CA ASP A 120 5.39 2.84 -1.96
C ASP A 120 4.12 3.14 -2.76
N GLY A 121 4.19 3.21 -4.10
CA GLY A 121 3.08 3.54 -4.98
C GLY A 121 1.82 2.70 -4.74
N THR A 122 0.66 3.38 -4.65
CA THR A 122 -0.64 2.72 -4.46
C THR A 122 -1.74 3.29 -5.36
N SER A 123 -2.74 2.47 -5.66
CA SER A 123 -3.96 2.91 -6.34
C SER A 123 -5.18 2.21 -5.75
N LEU A 124 -6.17 3.00 -5.33
CA LEU A 124 -7.47 2.50 -4.88
C LEU A 124 -8.49 2.67 -6.00
N MET A 125 -9.02 1.55 -6.48
CA MET A 125 -9.71 1.46 -7.76
C MET A 125 -11.08 0.82 -7.59
N SER A 126 -12.08 1.38 -8.28
CA SER A 126 -13.37 0.72 -8.48
C SER A 126 -13.30 -0.09 -9.77
N VAL A 127 -13.41 -1.42 -9.69
CA VAL A 127 -13.28 -2.30 -10.85
C VAL A 127 -14.65 -2.89 -11.21
N PRO A 128 -15.15 -2.71 -12.44
CA PRO A 128 -16.41 -3.30 -12.88
C PRO A 128 -16.44 -4.81 -12.64
N GLY A 129 -17.53 -5.30 -12.04
CA GLY A 129 -17.70 -6.72 -11.74
C GLY A 129 -17.03 -7.22 -10.44
N LEU A 130 -16.19 -6.40 -9.79
CA LEU A 130 -15.61 -6.77 -8.49
C LEU A 130 -16.70 -6.79 -7.41
N LYS A 131 -16.81 -7.90 -6.67
CA LYS A 131 -17.88 -8.13 -5.70
C LYS A 131 -17.39 -8.00 -4.25
N PRO A 132 -18.16 -7.33 -3.37
CA PRO A 132 -17.83 -7.27 -1.95
C PRO A 132 -18.16 -8.60 -1.27
N THR A 133 -17.58 -8.83 -0.10
CA THR A 133 -17.96 -10.01 0.72
C THR A 133 -19.29 -9.84 1.47
N ASN A 134 -19.92 -8.66 1.40
CA ASN A 134 -21.22 -8.35 2.02
C ASN A 134 -21.99 -7.29 1.21
N PRO A 135 -23.31 -7.42 0.98
CA PRO A 135 -24.13 -6.45 0.24
C PRO A 135 -24.13 -5.01 0.77
N ARG A 136 -23.85 -4.80 2.06
CA ARG A 136 -23.72 -3.47 2.70
C ARG A 136 -22.37 -2.78 2.43
N ARG A 137 -21.54 -3.34 1.56
CA ARG A 137 -20.22 -2.83 1.21
C ARG A 137 -20.11 -2.54 -0.29
N ASN A 138 -19.21 -1.64 -0.66
CA ASN A 138 -18.67 -1.55 -2.01
C ASN A 138 -17.35 -2.32 -2.04
N ALA A 139 -17.02 -2.93 -3.17
CA ALA A 139 -15.71 -3.54 -3.38
C ALA A 139 -14.78 -2.57 -4.10
N LEU A 140 -13.55 -2.48 -3.63
CA LEU A 140 -12.46 -1.74 -4.25
C LEU A 140 -11.24 -2.67 -4.37
N ALA A 141 -10.44 -2.46 -5.41
CA ALA A 141 -9.11 -3.04 -5.52
C ALA A 141 -8.09 -2.01 -5.03
N LEU A 142 -7.26 -2.38 -4.06
CA LEU A 142 -6.09 -1.60 -3.67
C LEU A 142 -4.86 -2.29 -4.26
N VAL A 143 -4.26 -1.67 -5.27
CA VAL A 143 -2.96 -2.08 -5.79
C VAL A 143 -1.88 -1.40 -4.97
N THR A 144 -0.87 -2.15 -4.54
CA THR A 144 0.28 -1.65 -3.79
C THR A 144 1.53 -2.28 -4.34
N GLN A 145 2.48 -1.45 -4.76
CA GLN A 145 3.85 -1.87 -5.05
C GLN A 145 4.73 -1.67 -3.82
N TYR A 146 5.76 -2.48 -3.75
CA TYR A 146 6.70 -2.54 -2.65
C TYR A 146 8.10 -2.41 -3.23
N GLU A 147 8.73 -1.28 -2.96
CA GLU A 147 9.92 -0.77 -3.63
C GLU A 147 11.12 -1.69 -3.42
N TYR A 148 11.49 -1.96 -2.17
CA TYR A 148 12.59 -2.84 -1.83
C TYR A 148 12.43 -3.44 -0.44
N ARG A 149 13.46 -4.15 0.01
CA ARG A 149 13.65 -4.49 1.41
C ARG A 149 15.04 -4.04 1.86
N GLU A 150 15.14 -3.18 2.86
CA GLU A 150 16.43 -2.74 3.39
C GLU A 150 16.95 -3.68 4.48
N THR A 151 16.05 -4.24 5.27
CA THR A 151 16.42 -5.16 6.35
C THR A 151 16.99 -6.47 5.79
N PRO A 152 18.18 -6.92 6.20
CA PRO A 152 18.74 -8.17 5.70
C PRO A 152 17.87 -9.40 6.07
N PRO A 153 17.94 -10.50 5.30
CA PRO A 153 17.41 -11.79 5.71
C PRO A 153 18.04 -12.26 7.03
N ALA A 154 17.32 -13.10 7.76
CA ALA A 154 17.78 -13.64 9.04
C ALA A 154 19.21 -14.20 8.96
N GLY A 155 20.08 -13.77 9.88
CA GLY A 155 21.48 -14.20 9.94
C GLY A 155 22.44 -13.41 9.04
N GLN A 156 21.94 -12.48 8.23
CA GLN A 156 22.77 -11.58 7.41
C GLN A 156 22.84 -10.17 8.02
N THR A 157 23.84 -9.40 7.61
CA THR A 157 24.09 -8.03 8.07
C THR A 157 24.29 -7.09 6.87
N GLY A 158 24.28 -5.77 7.12
CA GLY A 158 24.38 -4.76 6.08
C GLY A 158 23.05 -4.42 5.41
N GLY A 159 23.07 -3.45 4.50
CA GLY A 159 21.92 -3.02 3.73
C GLY A 159 21.55 -4.02 2.63
N PHE A 160 20.25 -4.15 2.39
CA PHE A 160 19.67 -5.04 1.39
C PHE A 160 18.91 -4.33 0.28
N TRP A 161 18.91 -2.98 0.29
CA TRP A 161 18.51 -2.16 -0.85
C TRP A 161 19.12 -2.70 -2.15
N SER A 162 18.28 -2.86 -3.18
CA SER A 162 18.56 -3.45 -4.51
C SER A 162 18.96 -4.94 -4.58
N LYS A 163 18.94 -5.70 -3.48
CA LYS A 163 19.41 -7.12 -3.48
C LYS A 163 18.33 -8.17 -3.62
N LEU A 164 17.08 -7.83 -3.32
CA LEU A 164 15.95 -8.75 -3.32
C LEU A 164 14.97 -8.35 -4.42
N PRO A 165 14.19 -9.30 -4.99
CA PRO A 165 13.13 -8.92 -5.91
C PRO A 165 12.10 -8.05 -5.20
N ALA A 166 11.57 -7.06 -5.93
CA ALA A 166 10.43 -6.29 -5.50
C ALA A 166 9.13 -7.09 -5.71
N THR A 167 8.02 -6.58 -5.19
CA THR A 167 6.72 -7.24 -5.33
C THR A 167 5.60 -6.21 -5.47
N MET A 168 4.46 -6.67 -6.00
CA MET A 168 3.22 -5.90 -6.08
C MET A 168 2.06 -6.79 -5.65
N SER A 169 1.00 -6.19 -5.15
CA SER A 169 -0.20 -6.92 -4.76
C SER A 169 -1.47 -6.20 -5.15
N MET A 170 -2.54 -6.99 -5.31
CA MET A 170 -3.91 -6.51 -5.36
C MET A 170 -4.64 -6.99 -4.10
N THR A 171 -5.18 -6.05 -3.35
CA THR A 171 -6.01 -6.31 -2.18
C THR A 171 -7.47 -5.97 -2.47
N LEU A 172 -8.38 -6.93 -2.31
CA LEU A 172 -9.81 -6.64 -2.25
C LEU A 172 -10.10 -5.94 -0.93
N VAL A 173 -10.69 -4.74 -1.02
CA VAL A 173 -11.07 -3.91 0.11
C VAL A 173 -12.58 -3.69 0.10
N ASN A 174 -13.23 -3.97 1.22
CA ASN A 174 -14.63 -3.63 1.42
C ASN A 174 -14.76 -2.23 2.02
N GLN A 175 -15.41 -1.32 1.30
CA GLN A 175 -15.80 -0.01 1.80
C GLN A 175 -17.21 -0.06 2.40
N SER A 176 -17.38 0.45 3.62
CA SER A 176 -18.71 0.61 4.24
C SER A 176 -19.61 1.58 3.45
N LYS A 177 -20.81 1.16 3.06
CA LYS A 177 -21.82 2.08 2.49
C LYS A 177 -22.39 3.06 3.53
N VAL A 178 -22.21 2.76 4.82
CA VAL A 178 -22.71 3.60 5.92
C VAL A 178 -21.68 4.65 6.30
N ASN A 179 -20.42 4.22 6.49
CA ASN A 179 -19.40 5.08 7.08
C ASN A 179 -18.07 5.15 6.31
N GLY A 180 -18.01 4.70 5.07
CA GLY A 180 -16.81 4.74 4.24
C GLY A 180 -15.64 3.86 4.73
N ARG A 181 -15.72 3.24 5.93
CA ARG A 181 -14.60 2.48 6.50
C ARG A 181 -14.17 1.34 5.59
N LEU A 182 -12.88 1.32 5.28
CA LEU A 182 -12.22 0.29 4.49
C LEU A 182 -11.80 -0.88 5.37
N VAL A 183 -11.96 -2.08 4.84
CA VAL A 183 -11.50 -3.33 5.47
C VAL A 183 -10.90 -4.22 4.38
N PRO A 184 -9.59 -4.52 4.43
CA PRO A 184 -8.98 -5.54 3.57
C PRO A 184 -9.63 -6.90 3.83
N VAL A 185 -9.97 -7.62 2.76
CA VAL A 185 -10.65 -8.91 2.88
C VAL A 185 -9.98 -10.04 2.12
N LYS A 186 -9.20 -9.75 1.07
CA LYS A 186 -8.38 -10.73 0.35
C LYS A 186 -7.13 -10.03 -0.15
N TYR A 187 -5.97 -10.63 0.07
CA TYR A 187 -4.69 -10.22 -0.49
C TYR A 187 -4.35 -11.17 -1.63
N THR A 188 -3.77 -10.68 -2.71
CA THR A 188 -3.32 -11.50 -3.84
C THR A 188 -2.03 -10.89 -4.38
N PRO A 189 -0.88 -11.60 -4.30
CA PRO A 189 0.34 -11.11 -4.93
C PRO A 189 0.16 -11.07 -6.45
N VAL A 190 0.82 -10.13 -7.11
CA VAL A 190 0.92 -10.08 -8.57
C VAL A 190 2.13 -10.91 -8.96
N SER A 191 1.94 -11.89 -9.84
CA SER A 191 3.06 -12.69 -10.37
C SER A 191 3.88 -11.87 -11.35
N PHE A 192 5.19 -11.93 -11.19
CA PHE A 192 6.18 -11.43 -12.14
C PHE A 192 7.06 -12.56 -12.71
N GLY A 193 6.77 -13.82 -12.35
CA GLY A 193 7.41 -15.02 -12.89
C GLY A 193 6.66 -15.61 -14.09
N ASP A 194 5.32 -15.64 -14.03
CA ASP A 194 4.45 -16.33 -15.00
C ASP A 194 4.15 -15.54 -16.28
N VAL A 195 4.67 -14.32 -16.44
CA VAL A 195 4.40 -13.49 -17.63
C VAL A 195 5.55 -13.61 -18.62
N ALA A 196 5.29 -14.21 -19.78
CA ALA A 196 6.29 -14.37 -20.85
C ALA A 196 6.94 -13.01 -21.19
N GLY A 197 8.25 -12.91 -20.92
CA GLY A 197 9.04 -11.70 -21.18
C GLY A 197 9.30 -10.82 -19.95
N PHE A 198 8.53 -10.97 -18.87
CA PHE A 198 8.83 -10.29 -17.60
C PHE A 198 9.90 -11.07 -16.83
N LYS A 199 10.78 -10.32 -16.16
CA LYS A 199 11.99 -10.84 -15.54
C LYS A 199 12.06 -10.39 -14.08
N GLY A 200 10.93 -10.45 -13.40
CA GLY A 200 10.78 -9.87 -12.07
C GLY A 200 10.44 -8.38 -12.14
N LEU A 201 10.29 -7.79 -10.96
CA LEU A 201 10.03 -6.37 -10.75
C LEU A 201 11.24 -5.74 -10.07
N TRP A 202 11.70 -4.61 -10.60
CA TRP A 202 12.87 -3.88 -10.11
C TRP A 202 12.45 -2.55 -9.47
N ILE A 203 12.75 -2.38 -8.18
CA ILE A 203 12.65 -1.13 -7.40
C ILE A 203 11.48 -0.19 -7.84
N PRO A 204 10.22 -0.63 -7.72
CA PRO A 204 9.06 0.15 -8.12
C PRO A 204 8.79 1.27 -7.10
N CYS A 205 9.08 2.52 -7.48
CA CYS A 205 9.02 3.68 -6.57
C CYS A 205 7.65 4.37 -6.64
N ALA A 206 7.46 5.29 -7.58
CA ALA A 206 6.22 6.05 -7.70
C ALA A 206 5.13 5.29 -8.46
N ALA A 207 3.87 5.71 -8.24
CA ALA A 207 2.76 5.25 -9.04
C ALA A 207 1.67 6.32 -9.24
N SER A 208 0.87 6.14 -10.29
CA SER A 208 -0.32 6.94 -10.56
C SER A 208 -1.48 6.07 -11.04
N LEU A 209 -2.70 6.55 -10.80
CA LEU A 209 -3.92 5.94 -11.36
C LEU A 209 -4.32 6.71 -12.61
N SER A 210 -4.33 6.03 -13.76
CA SER A 210 -4.75 6.65 -15.02
C SER A 210 -6.25 6.98 -15.04
N PRO A 211 -6.70 7.93 -15.89
CA PRO A 211 -8.14 8.22 -16.06
C PRO A 211 -8.97 7.04 -16.57
N TRP A 212 -8.34 6.03 -17.20
CA TRP A 212 -8.96 4.78 -17.64
C TRP A 212 -8.79 3.65 -16.63
N ASN A 213 -8.53 3.98 -15.37
CA ASN A 213 -8.52 3.06 -14.23
C ASN A 213 -7.45 1.96 -14.37
N THR A 214 -6.20 2.37 -14.61
CA THR A 214 -5.01 1.50 -14.62
C THR A 214 -3.96 2.03 -13.64
N HIS A 215 -3.36 1.13 -12.85
CA HIS A 215 -2.21 1.46 -12.02
C HIS A 215 -0.96 1.54 -12.91
N LEU A 216 -0.31 2.69 -12.93
CA LEU A 216 0.95 2.93 -13.63
C LEU A 216 2.05 3.03 -12.58
N SER A 217 3.02 2.12 -12.67
CA SER A 217 4.20 2.02 -11.79
C SER A 217 5.46 2.49 -12.53
N SER A 218 6.46 2.96 -11.81
CA SER A 218 7.80 3.28 -12.33
C SER A 218 8.88 2.53 -11.56
N GLU A 219 9.74 1.80 -12.29
CA GLU A 219 10.98 1.26 -11.75
C GLU A 219 12.05 2.38 -11.68
N GLU A 220 12.82 2.44 -10.59
CA GLU A 220 13.86 3.45 -10.33
C GLU A 220 15.22 2.77 -10.09
N TYR A 221 16.31 3.53 -10.22
CA TYR A 221 17.69 3.09 -9.94
C TYR A 221 18.09 1.88 -10.76
N GLU A 222 18.13 2.06 -12.07
CA GLU A 222 18.49 1.02 -13.02
C GLU A 222 19.96 0.56 -12.85
N PRO A 223 20.21 -0.75 -12.99
CA PRO A 223 21.57 -1.27 -13.03
C PRO A 223 22.27 -0.87 -14.34
N ASP A 224 23.56 -0.53 -14.24
CA ASP A 224 24.38 -0.15 -15.39
C ASP A 224 24.85 -1.38 -16.15
N ALA A 225 24.32 -1.58 -17.37
CA ALA A 225 24.68 -2.73 -18.19
C ALA A 225 26.17 -2.78 -18.57
N LYS A 226 26.88 -1.64 -18.64
CA LYS A 226 28.31 -1.61 -18.98
C LYS A 226 29.16 -2.20 -17.88
N THR A 227 28.86 -1.88 -16.62
CA THR A 227 29.60 -2.41 -15.47
C THR A 227 29.46 -3.93 -15.40
N ARG A 228 28.28 -4.47 -15.72
CA ARG A 228 28.05 -5.92 -15.79
C ARG A 228 28.90 -6.62 -16.86
N GLN A 229 29.17 -5.94 -17.97
CA GLN A 229 30.03 -6.43 -19.05
C GLN A 229 31.53 -6.22 -18.80
N GLY A 230 31.92 -5.71 -17.62
CA GLY A 230 33.31 -5.37 -17.31
C GLY A 230 33.81 -4.12 -18.05
N LEU A 231 32.90 -3.31 -18.57
CA LEU A 231 33.19 -2.03 -19.20
C LEU A 231 33.12 -0.88 -18.17
N PRO A 232 33.76 0.27 -18.44
CA PRO A 232 33.61 1.45 -17.59
C PRO A 232 32.13 1.86 -17.48
N LYS A 233 31.74 2.30 -16.28
CA LYS A 233 30.39 2.83 -16.01
C LYS A 233 29.99 3.92 -17.01
N ALA A 234 28.70 4.04 -17.32
CA ALA A 234 28.20 5.15 -18.12
C ALA A 234 28.51 6.48 -17.43
N LYS A 235 28.74 7.54 -18.23
CA LYS A 235 29.21 8.84 -17.73
C LYS A 235 28.26 9.44 -16.68
N ASP A 236 26.97 9.25 -16.88
CA ASP A 236 25.90 9.79 -16.04
C ASP A 236 25.26 8.69 -15.15
N SER A 237 25.95 7.56 -14.99
CA SER A 237 25.55 6.46 -14.11
C SER A 237 26.19 6.62 -12.72
N ASP A 238 25.33 6.61 -11.71
CA ASP A 238 25.67 6.48 -10.30
C ASP A 238 25.18 5.14 -9.73
N ASP A 239 25.17 4.10 -10.58
CA ASP A 239 24.75 2.75 -10.23
C ASP A 239 25.56 2.21 -9.03
N THR A 240 24.83 1.96 -7.94
CA THR A 240 25.30 1.31 -6.71
C THR A 240 24.51 0.05 -6.39
N THR A 241 23.76 -0.45 -7.39
CA THR A 241 22.84 -1.58 -7.24
C THR A 241 23.57 -2.92 -7.24
N ASP A 242 22.88 -3.96 -6.78
CA ASP A 242 23.39 -5.33 -6.73
C ASP A 242 22.44 -6.29 -7.47
N ILE A 243 22.42 -6.15 -8.80
CA ILE A 243 21.63 -7.01 -9.70
C ILE A 243 22.02 -8.49 -9.59
N ASP A 244 23.26 -8.83 -9.22
CA ASP A 244 23.70 -10.22 -9.05
C ASP A 244 23.03 -10.86 -7.84
N SER A 245 22.87 -10.13 -6.72
CA SER A 245 22.06 -10.57 -5.59
C SER A 245 20.59 -10.71 -5.98
N PHE A 246 19.99 -9.71 -6.63
CA PHE A 246 18.61 -9.81 -7.13
C PHE A 246 18.43 -11.06 -7.98
N SER A 247 19.35 -11.28 -8.92
CA SER A 247 19.33 -12.42 -9.84
C SER A 247 19.40 -13.74 -9.08
N LYS A 248 20.26 -13.83 -8.07
CA LYS A 248 20.36 -15.01 -7.22
C LYS A 248 19.07 -15.28 -6.46
N TYR A 249 18.41 -14.28 -5.90
CA TYR A 249 17.17 -14.47 -5.14
C TYR A 249 15.96 -14.74 -6.04
N PHE A 250 15.88 -14.13 -7.22
CA PHE A 250 14.74 -14.27 -8.12
C PHE A 250 14.88 -15.47 -9.08
N PHE A 251 16.05 -15.65 -9.71
CA PHE A 251 16.30 -16.72 -10.68
C PHE A 251 17.02 -17.94 -10.09
N GLY A 252 17.62 -17.83 -8.91
CA GLY A 252 18.48 -18.88 -8.33
C GLY A 252 19.91 -18.89 -8.88
N ASP A 253 20.23 -18.02 -9.84
CA ASP A 253 21.55 -17.89 -10.46
C ASP A 253 21.95 -16.40 -10.50
N PRO A 254 23.09 -15.99 -9.89
CA PRO A 254 23.56 -14.59 -9.95
C PRO A 254 23.86 -14.06 -11.36
N LYS A 255 23.92 -14.92 -12.39
CA LYS A 255 24.24 -14.53 -13.77
C LYS A 255 23.03 -14.50 -14.72
N ALA A 256 21.84 -14.91 -14.25
CA ALA A 256 20.67 -15.05 -15.09
C ALA A 256 20.01 -13.70 -15.46
N ALA A 257 20.03 -12.73 -14.55
CA ALA A 257 19.49 -11.40 -14.81
C ALA A 257 20.34 -10.67 -15.86
N ASN A 258 19.65 -10.01 -16.77
CA ASN A 258 20.27 -9.15 -17.77
C ASN A 258 19.89 -7.70 -17.45
N ALA A 259 20.89 -6.86 -17.16
CA ALA A 259 20.72 -5.44 -16.83
C ALA A 259 19.90 -4.67 -17.89
N TYR A 260 19.97 -5.08 -19.17
CA TYR A 260 19.18 -4.48 -20.24
C TYR A 260 17.66 -4.62 -20.07
N ASN A 261 17.19 -5.53 -19.20
CA ASN A 261 15.77 -5.66 -18.90
C ASN A 261 15.27 -4.65 -17.85
N TYR A 262 16.17 -3.89 -17.20
CA TYR A 262 15.85 -3.11 -16.00
C TYR A 262 16.31 -1.63 -16.05
N GLY A 263 16.75 -1.12 -17.21
CA GLY A 263 16.68 0.33 -17.48
C GLY A 263 17.87 1.03 -18.13
N LEU A 264 19.12 0.54 -18.07
CA LEU A 264 20.27 1.25 -18.66
C LEU A 264 20.93 0.53 -19.84
N VAL A 265 21.29 1.29 -20.90
CA VAL A 265 22.13 0.89 -22.06
C VAL A 265 23.33 1.82 -22.19
#